data_AF-A0A6J5CTJ0-F1
#
_entry.id   AF-A0A6J5CTJ0-F1
#
_cell.length_a   1.000
_cell.length_b   1.000
_cell.length_c   1.000
_cell.angle_alpha   90.00
_cell.angle_beta   90.00
_cell.angle_gamma   90.00
#
_symmetry.space_group_name_H-M   'P 1'
#
loop_
_entity.id
_entity.type
_entity.pdbx_description
1 polymer ?
#
loop_
_entity_poly.entity_id
_entity_poly.type
_entity_poly.pdbx_seq_one_letter_code
_entity_poly.pdbx_strand_id
1 'polypeptide(L)' 'MSSHQWVKALAELGVLTRPWGEKTIRCVTHRHIDDADISHTVDAFAQVLEKRGQV' A
#
# COMPACT_ATOMS: atom_id res chain seq x y z
N MET A 1 -1.08 4.77 -12.35
CA MET A 1 0.04 4.50 -11.42
C MET A 1 0.58 3.12 -11.68
N SER A 2 1.89 2.97 -11.86
CA SER A 2 2.58 1.67 -11.88
C SER A 2 2.70 1.09 -10.47
N SER A 3 3.01 -0.20 -10.37
CA SER A 3 3.31 -0.87 -9.10
C SER A 3 4.40 -0.17 -8.29
N HIS A 4 5.41 0.40 -8.95
CA HIS A 4 6.49 1.13 -8.29
C HIS A 4 6.01 2.44 -7.66
N GLN A 5 5.10 3.16 -8.34
CA GLN A 5 4.51 4.38 -7.80
C GLN A 5 3.63 4.07 -6.57
N TRP A 6 2.86 2.98 -6.62
CA TRP A 6 2.10 2.49 -5.48
C TRP A 6 2.98 2.10 -4.30
N VAL A 7 4.04 1.32 -4.53
CA VAL A 7 4.98 0.91 -3.48
C VAL A 7 5.59 2.12 -2.78
N LYS A 8 5.99 3.15 -3.55
CA LYS A 8 6.53 4.39 -2.97
C LYS A 8 5.49 5.12 -2.12
N ALA A 9 4.28 5.32 -2.65
CA ALA A 9 3.22 6.04 -1.95
C ALA A 9 2.75 5.34 -0.66
N LEU A 10 2.67 4.01 -0.67
CA LEU A 10 2.33 3.22 0.52
C LEU A 10 3.44 3.25 1.57
N ALA A 11 4.71 3.26 1.15
CA ALA A 11 5.84 3.35 2.06
C ALA A 11 5.87 4.69 2.83
N GLU A 12 5.45 5.79 2.20
CA GLU A 12 5.28 7.09 2.87
C GLU A 12 4.20 7.05 3.98
N LEU A 13 3.30 6.07 3.94
CA LEU A 13 2.26 5.82 4.95
C LEU A 13 2.63 4.65 5.89
N GLY A 14 3.88 4.18 5.85
CA GLY A 14 4.36 3.09 6.71
C GLY A 14 3.95 1.68 6.25
N VAL A 15 3.30 1.53 5.09
CA VAL A 15 2.88 0.23 4.54
C VAL A 15 3.93 -0.27 3.53
N LEU A 16 4.68 -1.28 3.93
CA LEU A 16 5.75 -1.85 3.10
C LEU A 16 5.21 -2.96 2.19
N THR A 17 5.35 -2.76 0.88
CA THR A 17 4.97 -3.74 -0.16
C THR A 17 6.10 -3.91 -1.17
N ARG A 18 5.97 -4.89 -2.07
CA ARG A 18 6.93 -5.11 -3.17
C ARG A 18 6.22 -5.10 -4.53
N PRO A 19 6.84 -4.58 -5.59
CA PRO A 19 6.30 -4.76 -6.93
C PRO A 19 6.39 -6.24 -7.32
N TRP A 20 5.37 -6.75 -8.00
CA TRP A 20 5.36 -8.12 -8.53
C TRP A 20 5.08 -8.19 -10.03
N GLY A 21 4.53 -7.12 -10.60
CA GLY A 21 4.36 -6.92 -12.03
C GLY A 21 4.09 -5.44 -12.32
N GLU A 22 3.74 -5.08 -13.56
CA GLU A 22 3.47 -3.68 -13.93
C GLU A 22 2.33 -3.06 -13.09
N LYS A 23 1.27 -3.83 -12.84
CA LYS A 23 0.06 -3.42 -12.12
C LYS A 23 -0.22 -4.26 -10.86
N THR A 24 0.73 -5.09 -10.45
CA THR A 24 0.57 -6.00 -9.31
C THR A 24 1.60 -5.67 -8.23
N ILE A 25 1.13 -5.60 -6.99
CA ILE A 25 1.94 -5.47 -5.78
C ILE A 25 1.75 -6.71 -4.92
N ARG A 26 2.77 -7.06 -4.15
CA ARG A 26 2.74 -8.15 -3.17
C ARG A 26 2.76 -7.57 -1.77
N CYS A 27 1.74 -7.88 -0.99
CA CYS A 27 1.70 -7.68 0.45
C CYS A 27 2.24 -8.93 1.15
N VAL A 28 3.05 -8.74 2.18
CA VAL A 28 3.59 -9.84 2.99
C VAL A 28 3.18 -9.60 4.43
N THR A 29 2.40 -10.52 4.98
CA THR A 29 1.97 -10.48 6.38
C THR A 29 3.06 -11.09 7.26
N HIS A 30 3.47 -10.38 8.30
CA HIS A 30 4.36 -10.92 9.33
C HIS A 30 3.54 -11.52 10.48
N ARG A 31 4.08 -12.50 11.20
CA ARG A 31 3.37 -13.18 12.30
C ARG A 31 3.02 -12.30 13.51
N HIS A 32 3.46 -11.04 13.52
CA HIS A 32 3.22 -10.08 14.60
C HIS A 32 2.28 -8.95 14.17
N ILE A 33 1.51 -9.14 13.09
CA ILE A 33 0.46 -8.18 12.74
C ILE A 33 -0.79 -8.42 13.58
N ASP A 34 -1.51 -7.34 13.85
CA ASP A 34 -2.83 -7.37 14.48
C ASP A 34 -3.91 -6.72 13.58
N ASP A 35 -5.13 -6.61 14.12
CA ASP A 35 -6.26 -6.01 13.40
C ASP A 35 -6.06 -4.51 13.11
N ALA A 36 -5.27 -3.81 13.92
CA ALA A 36 -4.95 -2.40 13.71
C ALA A 36 -3.99 -2.25 12.53
N ASP A 37 -3.01 -3.16 12.37
CA ASP A 37 -2.13 -3.18 11.20
C ASP A 37 -2.90 -3.41 9.90
N ILE A 38 -3.91 -4.29 9.92
CA ILE A 38 -4.78 -4.55 8.77
C ILE A 38 -5.60 -3.30 8.44
N SER A 39 -6.22 -2.70 9.44
CA SER A 39 -7.05 -1.49 9.27
C SER A 39 -6.22 -0.33 8.71
N HIS A 40 -5.04 -0.07 9.29
CA HIS A 40 -4.08 0.92 8.80
C HIS A 40 -3.68 0.66 7.34
N THR A 41 -3.44 -0.60 6.98
CA THR A 41 -3.11 -0.97 5.61
C THR A 41 -4.22 -0.59 4.65
N VAL A 42 -5.48 -0.91 4.96
CA VAL A 42 -6.66 -0.56 4.13
C VAL A 42 -6.80 0.94 3.99
N ASP A 43 -6.67 1.70 5.10
CA ASP A 43 -6.75 3.16 5.09
C ASP A 43 -5.65 3.79 4.24
N ALA A 44 -4.44 3.26 4.29
CA ALA A 44 -3.34 3.73 3.45
C ALA A 44 -3.64 3.53 1.94
N PHE A 45 -4.24 2.39 1.56
CA PHE A 45 -4.67 2.17 0.18
C PHE A 45 -5.73 3.17 -0.26
N ALA A 46 -6.72 3.44 0.59
CA ALA A 46 -7.76 4.42 0.32
C ALA A 46 -7.16 5.83 0.12
N GLN A 47 -6.26 6.25 1.01
CA GLN A 47 -5.60 7.55 0.91
C GLN A 47 -4.78 7.72 -0.38
N VAL A 48 -4.04 6.70 -0.81
CA VAL A 48 -3.29 6.75 -2.08
C VAL A 48 -4.24 6.81 -3.28
N LEU A 49 -5.38 6.12 -3.20
CA LEU A 49 -6.41 6.15 -4.24
C LEU A 49 -7.08 7.53 -4.35
N GLU A 50 -7.43 8.16 -3.22
CA GLU A 50 -8.00 9.50 -3.16
C GLU A 50 -7.03 10.55 -3.70
N LYS A 51 -5.77 10.52 -3.27
CA LYS A 51 -4.71 11.40 -3.78
C LYS A 51 -4.52 11.26 -5.29
N ARG A 52 -4.77 10.09 -5.87
CA ARG A 52 -4.74 9.87 -7.32
C ARG A 52 -5.91 10.55 -8.04
N GLY A 53 -7.09 10.58 -7.42
CA GLY A 53 -8.31 11.16 -7.99
C GLY A 53 -8.40 12.69 -7.86
N GLN A 54 -7.54 13.29 -7.05
CA GLN A 54 -7.42 14.74 -6.86
C GLN A 54 -6.45 15.42 -7.85
N VAL A 55 -5.93 14.68 -8.85
CA VAL A 55 -5.00 15.15 -9.88
C VAL A 55 -5.70 15.17 -11.24
#